data_AF-A0A4Q3J990-F1
#
_entry.id   AF-A0A4Q3J990-F1
#
_cell.length_a   1.000
_cell.length_b   1.000
_cell.length_c   1.000
_cell.angle_alpha   90.00
_cell.angle_beta   90.00
_cell.angle_gamma   90.00
#
_symmetry.space_group_name_H-M   'P 1'
#
loop_
_entity.id
_entity.type
_entity.pdbx_description
1 polymer ?
#
loop_
_entity_poly.entity_id
_entity_poly.type
_entity_poly.pdbx_seq_one_letter_code
_entity_poly.pdbx_strand_id
1 'polypeptide(L)'
;YELVLRHPDAFAALQPDVLVLDEAQRAKNFRARTAAVLRGIRSRFLFALTALPLDRHLDDLYALVQLVDDELLSPLWRFNFTYYEQDARGRITAYKNLSRLRLLLAPLLVRRRKEEIAAQLPALTRQQRTTPLLPEQRSRSQEALGALALELRGRTPAGEALAARLAEARAACADPSLLSPDDETVASPKLDELEQLIEEIAQQGPHRVLVFGEHGEILRRAAARLERLGLTAIVADRSLEEARRHLMARRVTGHAEALVVLLTDAACARLELPAVTYHVHLDVPLGPGQLARRTAVGLRPGQRGLTEVFLCADGGVEAALAAALLGRVPRPHEALEQAATSGAFNGEALALLRRLVDEALPGVLEDEPDEPPRTPPVAHLSLSPTPPTVAPVVAAPIEITGAGPARPPPRP
;
A
#
# COMPACT_ATOMS: atom_id res chain seq x y z
N TYR A 1 -20.92 -5.99 -3.55
CA TYR A 1 -19.97 -6.76 -4.38
C TYR A 1 -19.91 -8.23 -3.99
N GLU A 2 -19.34 -8.63 -2.83
CA GLU A 2 -19.20 -10.06 -2.47
C GLU A 2 -20.53 -10.84 -2.44
N LEU A 3 -21.59 -10.26 -1.88
CA LEU A 3 -22.91 -10.91 -1.86
C LEU A 3 -23.49 -11.11 -3.28
N VAL A 4 -23.27 -10.13 -4.16
CA VAL A 4 -23.70 -10.19 -5.57
C VAL A 4 -22.95 -11.32 -6.30
N LEU A 5 -21.66 -11.49 -6.01
CA LEU A 5 -20.85 -12.58 -6.57
C LEU A 5 -21.27 -13.97 -6.07
N ARG A 6 -21.73 -14.05 -4.82
CA ARG A 6 -22.20 -15.30 -4.21
C ARG A 6 -23.60 -15.71 -4.71
N HIS A 7 -24.46 -14.75 -5.01
CA HIS A 7 -25.86 -14.99 -5.40
C HIS A 7 -26.26 -14.24 -6.68
N PRO A 8 -25.56 -14.46 -7.81
CA PRO A 8 -25.77 -13.69 -9.04
C PRO A 8 -27.22 -13.80 -9.56
N ASP A 9 -27.80 -14.99 -9.52
CA ASP A 9 -29.15 -15.24 -10.06
C ASP A 9 -30.24 -14.52 -9.25
N ALA A 10 -30.08 -14.45 -7.93
CA ALA A 10 -31.01 -13.75 -7.05
C ALA A 10 -31.03 -12.25 -7.37
N PHE A 11 -29.86 -11.64 -7.59
CA PHE A 11 -29.77 -10.23 -7.96
C PHE A 11 -30.23 -9.95 -9.40
N ALA A 12 -29.96 -10.86 -10.34
CA ALA A 12 -30.45 -10.74 -11.71
C ALA A 12 -31.99 -10.79 -11.79
N ALA A 13 -32.62 -11.60 -10.93
CA ALA A 13 -34.07 -11.70 -10.84
C ALA A 13 -34.76 -10.44 -10.27
N LEU A 14 -34.03 -9.58 -9.54
CA LEU A 14 -34.61 -8.36 -8.95
C LEU A 14 -35.06 -7.34 -10.01
N GLN A 15 -34.43 -7.33 -11.19
CA GLN A 15 -34.70 -6.36 -12.27
C GLN A 15 -34.91 -4.92 -11.76
N PRO A 16 -33.95 -4.36 -11.00
CA PRO A 16 -34.15 -3.08 -10.35
C PRO A 16 -34.27 -1.94 -11.36
N ASP A 17 -35.14 -0.96 -11.10
CA ASP A 17 -35.20 0.25 -11.92
C ASP A 17 -33.88 1.03 -11.90
N VAL A 18 -33.19 1.03 -10.75
CA VAL A 18 -31.93 1.76 -10.52
C VAL A 18 -30.90 0.84 -9.88
N LEU A 19 -29.71 0.77 -10.48
CA LEU A 19 -28.52 0.14 -9.91
C LEU A 19 -27.49 1.22 -9.55
N VAL A 20 -27.09 1.27 -8.28
CA VAL A 20 -26.04 2.18 -7.82
C VAL A 20 -24.82 1.37 -7.42
N LEU A 21 -23.69 1.64 -8.08
CA LEU A 21 -22.40 1.04 -7.84
C LEU A 21 -21.50 2.05 -7.15
N ASP A 22 -21.47 1.98 -5.83
CA ASP A 22 -20.52 2.77 -5.03
C ASP A 22 -19.12 2.14 -5.08
N GLU A 23 -18.07 2.96 -5.00
CA GLU A 23 -16.67 2.55 -5.18
C GLU A 23 -16.48 1.71 -6.47
N ALA A 24 -17.01 2.21 -7.59
CA ALA A 24 -17.11 1.50 -8.86
C ALA A 24 -15.75 1.02 -9.38
N GLN A 25 -14.62 1.64 -8.98
CA GLN A 25 -13.28 1.14 -9.30
C GLN A 25 -13.04 -0.31 -8.81
N ARG A 26 -13.83 -0.83 -7.85
CA ARG A 26 -13.81 -2.26 -7.47
C ARG A 26 -14.31 -3.20 -8.57
N ALA A 27 -15.04 -2.67 -9.55
CA ALA A 27 -15.58 -3.40 -10.70
C ALA A 27 -14.73 -3.27 -11.97
N LYS A 28 -13.57 -2.59 -11.92
CA LYS A 28 -12.75 -2.19 -13.09
C LYS A 28 -12.15 -3.34 -13.90
N ASN A 29 -12.02 -4.53 -13.33
CA ASN A 29 -11.42 -5.64 -14.06
C ASN A 29 -12.41 -6.16 -15.12
N PHE A 30 -12.19 -5.79 -16.39
CA PHE A 30 -12.90 -6.30 -17.56
C PHE A 30 -12.92 -7.84 -17.64
N ARG A 31 -11.90 -8.49 -17.06
CA ARG A 31 -11.77 -9.95 -16.92
C ARG A 31 -12.34 -10.52 -15.62
N ALA A 32 -12.72 -9.69 -14.65
CA ALA A 32 -13.23 -10.18 -13.37
C ALA A 32 -14.66 -10.68 -13.49
N ARG A 33 -14.92 -11.76 -12.76
CA ARG A 33 -16.25 -12.31 -12.48
C ARG A 33 -17.25 -11.23 -12.05
N THR A 34 -16.79 -10.20 -11.34
CA THR A 34 -17.62 -9.08 -10.85
C THR A 34 -18.27 -8.28 -11.96
N ALA A 35 -17.51 -7.83 -12.97
CA ALA A 35 -18.07 -7.04 -14.07
C ALA A 35 -19.03 -7.86 -14.94
N ALA A 36 -18.78 -9.16 -15.10
CA ALA A 36 -19.69 -10.06 -15.82
C ALA A 36 -21.01 -10.25 -15.05
N VAL A 37 -20.95 -10.48 -13.74
CA VAL A 37 -22.15 -10.64 -12.90
C VAL A 37 -22.95 -9.34 -12.85
N LEU A 38 -22.30 -8.19 -12.67
CA LEU A 38 -22.98 -6.90 -12.60
C LEU A 38 -23.72 -6.56 -13.91
N ARG A 39 -23.14 -6.88 -15.07
CA ARG A 39 -23.82 -6.73 -16.38
C ARG A 39 -25.05 -7.65 -16.53
N GLY A 40 -25.09 -8.75 -15.80
CA GLY A 40 -26.26 -9.64 -15.77
C GLY A 40 -27.47 -9.02 -15.06
N ILE A 41 -27.26 -8.01 -14.22
CA ILE A 41 -28.33 -7.30 -13.52
C ILE A 41 -28.87 -6.22 -14.45
N ARG A 42 -30.01 -6.49 -15.08
CA ARG A 42 -30.67 -5.50 -15.95
C ARG A 42 -31.32 -4.42 -15.10
N SER A 43 -30.93 -3.16 -15.34
CA SER A 43 -31.56 -1.98 -14.74
C SER A 43 -31.85 -0.90 -15.77
N ARG A 44 -32.85 -0.05 -15.50
CA ARG A 44 -33.18 1.09 -16.38
C ARG A 44 -32.19 2.23 -16.22
N PHE A 45 -31.65 2.42 -15.01
CA PHE A 45 -30.62 3.39 -14.71
C PHE A 45 -29.45 2.71 -13.99
N LEU A 46 -28.23 3.12 -14.32
CA LEU A 46 -27.02 2.68 -13.64
C LEU A 46 -26.17 3.91 -13.27
N PHE A 47 -25.85 4.04 -11.99
CA PHE A 47 -24.96 5.08 -11.48
C PHE A 47 -23.68 4.44 -10.95
N ALA A 48 -22.54 4.76 -11.55
CA ALA A 48 -21.22 4.34 -11.08
C ALA A 48 -20.54 5.52 -10.35
N LEU A 49 -20.32 5.38 -9.04
CA LEU A 49 -19.68 6.38 -8.20
C LEU A 49 -18.23 5.97 -7.94
N THR A 50 -17.27 6.86 -8.22
CA THR A 50 -15.84 6.62 -7.97
C THR A 50 -15.20 7.87 -7.36
N ALA A 51 -14.49 7.69 -6.24
CA ALA A 51 -13.79 8.76 -5.54
C ALA A 51 -12.39 9.04 -6.13
N LEU A 52 -11.75 8.01 -6.70
CA LEU A 52 -10.42 8.13 -7.31
C LEU A 52 -10.53 8.51 -8.79
N PRO A 53 -9.61 9.33 -9.31
CA PRO A 53 -9.44 9.49 -10.74
C PRO A 53 -9.12 8.10 -11.33
N LEU A 54 -9.85 7.70 -12.37
CA LEU A 54 -9.65 6.44 -13.11
C LEU A 54 -8.15 6.21 -13.35
N ASP A 55 -7.61 5.21 -12.66
CA ASP A 55 -6.17 5.03 -12.46
C ASP A 55 -5.45 4.64 -13.75
N ARG A 56 -4.38 5.39 -14.06
CA ARG A 56 -3.23 5.15 -14.95
C ARG A 56 -3.42 4.59 -16.37
N HIS A 57 -4.44 3.78 -16.68
CA HIS A 57 -4.65 3.13 -17.96
C HIS A 57 -6.07 3.39 -18.47
N LEU A 58 -6.18 3.73 -19.76
CA LEU A 58 -7.48 3.95 -20.40
C LEU A 58 -8.35 2.68 -20.38
N ASP A 59 -7.77 1.51 -20.12
CA ASP A 59 -8.46 0.24 -19.96
C ASP A 59 -9.40 0.22 -18.73
N ASP A 60 -9.00 0.84 -17.62
CA ASP A 60 -9.83 0.91 -16.40
C ASP A 60 -11.06 1.80 -16.64
N LEU A 61 -10.85 2.92 -17.33
CA LEU A 61 -11.92 3.80 -17.81
C LEU A 61 -12.81 3.07 -18.81
N TYR A 62 -12.23 2.33 -19.77
CA TYR A 62 -12.96 1.55 -20.75
C TYR A 62 -13.88 0.54 -20.06
N ALA A 63 -13.37 -0.20 -19.07
CA ALA A 63 -14.15 -1.20 -18.35
C ALA A 63 -15.34 -0.60 -17.59
N LEU A 64 -15.16 0.57 -16.99
CA LEU A 64 -16.25 1.26 -16.28
C LEU A 64 -17.28 1.86 -17.22
N VAL A 65 -16.85 2.43 -18.34
CA VAL A 65 -17.79 2.93 -19.36
C VAL A 65 -18.59 1.78 -19.96
N GLN A 66 -17.95 0.65 -20.31
CA GLN A 66 -18.66 -0.54 -20.80
C GLN A 66 -19.66 -1.13 -19.80
N LEU A 67 -19.55 -0.81 -18.50
CA LEU A 67 -20.52 -1.22 -17.51
C LEU A 67 -21.76 -0.32 -17.51
N VAL A 68 -21.58 0.97 -17.85
CA VAL A 68 -22.64 1.99 -17.91
C VAL A 68 -23.34 1.98 -19.28
N ASP A 69 -22.56 1.95 -20.34
CA ASP A 69 -22.97 2.01 -21.75
C ASP A 69 -21.94 1.25 -22.59
N ASP A 70 -22.32 0.07 -23.08
CA ASP A 70 -21.46 -0.80 -23.87
C ASP A 70 -21.45 -0.50 -25.38
N GLU A 71 -22.25 0.47 -25.82
CA GLU A 71 -22.34 0.93 -27.22
C GLU A 71 -21.54 2.20 -27.47
N LEU A 72 -21.27 3.01 -26.44
CA LEU A 72 -20.55 4.28 -26.56
C LEU A 72 -19.11 4.12 -27.08
N LEU A 73 -18.38 3.12 -26.57
CA LEU A 73 -16.99 2.90 -26.93
C LEU A 73 -16.85 1.89 -28.06
N SER A 74 -15.92 2.15 -28.97
CA SER A 74 -15.55 1.17 -29.99
C SER A 74 -14.98 -0.10 -29.34
N PRO A 75 -15.06 -1.27 -30.00
CA PRO A 75 -14.44 -2.50 -29.50
C PRO A 75 -12.98 -2.28 -29.05
N LEU A 76 -12.58 -2.96 -27.98
CA LEU A 76 -11.31 -2.72 -27.28
C LEU A 76 -10.08 -2.64 -28.21
N TRP A 77 -9.99 -3.49 -29.23
CA TRP A 77 -8.87 -3.44 -30.19
C TRP A 77 -8.79 -2.11 -30.96
N ARG A 78 -9.93 -1.55 -31.35
CA ARG A 78 -10.04 -0.28 -32.07
C ARG A 78 -9.87 0.90 -31.12
N PHE A 79 -10.41 0.79 -29.91
CA PHE A 79 -10.15 1.74 -28.85
C PHE A 79 -8.65 1.84 -28.58
N ASN A 80 -7.99 0.69 -28.45
CA ASN A 80 -6.56 0.64 -28.18
C ASN A 80 -5.74 1.28 -29.30
N PHE A 81 -6.05 0.95 -30.56
CA PHE A 81 -5.41 1.58 -31.71
C PHE A 81 -5.61 3.10 -31.77
N THR A 82 -6.77 3.59 -31.33
CA THR A 82 -7.15 5.01 -31.42
C THR A 82 -6.51 5.86 -30.33
N TYR A 83 -6.35 5.32 -29.11
CA TYR A 83 -5.97 6.11 -27.94
C TYR A 83 -4.61 5.74 -27.34
N TYR A 84 -4.02 4.61 -27.70
CA TYR A 84 -2.67 4.25 -27.28
C TYR A 84 -1.64 4.52 -28.38
N GLU A 85 -0.47 4.93 -27.95
CA GLU A 85 0.77 4.87 -28.73
C GLU A 85 1.54 3.63 -28.31
N GLN A 86 2.04 2.88 -29.29
CA GLN A 86 2.76 1.64 -29.09
C GLN A 86 4.12 1.71 -29.78
N ASP A 87 5.14 1.15 -29.15
CA ASP A 87 6.46 0.96 -29.78
C ASP A 87 6.44 -0.19 -30.82
N ALA A 88 7.57 -0.41 -31.50
CA ALA A 88 7.73 -1.49 -32.47
C ALA A 88 7.55 -2.90 -31.87
N ARG A 89 7.51 -3.03 -30.54
CA ARG A 89 7.30 -4.28 -29.80
C ARG A 89 5.87 -4.37 -29.22
N GLY A 90 4.99 -3.43 -29.57
CA GLY A 90 3.59 -3.39 -29.12
C GLY A 90 3.40 -2.92 -27.67
N ARG A 91 4.44 -2.36 -27.04
CA ARG A 91 4.36 -1.83 -25.67
C ARG A 91 3.80 -0.43 -25.69
N ILE A 92 2.88 -0.15 -24.77
CA ILE A 92 2.28 1.17 -24.60
C ILE A 92 3.34 2.16 -24.13
N THR A 93 3.56 3.23 -24.91
CA THR A 93 4.54 4.28 -24.60
C THR A 93 3.89 5.59 -24.17
N ALA A 94 2.72 5.93 -24.74
CA ALA A 94 2.00 7.15 -24.45
C ALA A 94 0.51 7.04 -24.81
N TYR A 95 -0.23 8.11 -24.56
CA TYR A 95 -1.64 8.26 -24.93
C TYR A 95 -1.81 9.35 -25.98
N LYS A 96 -2.70 9.10 -26.94
CA LYS A 96 -3.07 10.05 -28.01
C LYS A 96 -4.58 10.28 -28.02
N ASN A 97 -5.01 11.35 -28.69
CA ASN A 97 -6.43 11.69 -28.90
C ASN A 97 -7.28 11.86 -27.62
N LEU A 98 -6.67 12.19 -26.47
CA LEU A 98 -7.37 12.32 -25.18
C LEU A 98 -8.45 13.40 -25.19
N SER A 99 -8.28 14.49 -25.94
CA SER A 99 -9.30 15.54 -26.07
C SER A 99 -10.59 15.00 -26.69
N ARG A 100 -10.47 14.13 -27.69
CA ARG A 100 -11.62 13.47 -28.32
C ARG A 100 -12.32 12.52 -27.34
N LEU A 101 -11.54 11.77 -26.55
CA LEU A 101 -12.09 10.89 -25.53
C LEU A 101 -12.86 11.68 -24.45
N ARG A 102 -12.32 12.82 -24.00
CA ARG A 102 -13.00 13.71 -23.05
C ARG A 102 -14.34 14.20 -23.56
N LEU A 103 -14.43 14.59 -24.83
CA LEU A 103 -15.70 15.02 -25.45
C LEU A 103 -16.72 13.87 -25.55
N LEU A 104 -16.25 12.67 -25.89
CA LEU A 104 -17.10 11.47 -25.96
C LEU A 104 -17.69 11.11 -24.59
N LEU A 105 -16.92 11.30 -23.52
CA LEU A 105 -17.31 10.94 -22.15
C LEU A 105 -18.03 12.05 -21.39
N ALA A 106 -17.96 13.29 -21.86
CA ALA A 106 -18.60 14.45 -21.24
C ALA A 106 -20.09 14.25 -20.87
N PRO A 107 -20.95 13.62 -21.71
CA PRO A 107 -22.36 13.44 -21.34
C PRO A 107 -22.59 12.38 -20.25
N LEU A 108 -21.66 11.44 -20.05
CA LEU A 108 -21.80 10.36 -19.05
C LEU A 108 -21.10 10.69 -17.72
N LEU A 109 -20.09 11.56 -17.75
CA LEU A 109 -19.20 11.77 -16.62
C LEU A 109 -19.47 13.12 -15.93
N VAL A 110 -20.04 13.05 -14.74
CA VAL A 110 -20.14 14.20 -13.84
C VAL A 110 -18.97 14.17 -12.88
N ARG A 111 -18.02 15.09 -13.07
CA ARG A 111 -16.89 15.27 -12.15
C ARG A 111 -16.84 16.72 -11.69
N ARG A 112 -16.93 16.91 -10.38
CA ARG A 112 -16.66 18.19 -9.73
C ARG A 112 -15.28 18.15 -9.11
N ARG A 113 -14.47 19.19 -9.31
CA ARG A 113 -13.16 19.32 -8.67
C ARG A 113 -13.33 19.87 -7.26
N LYS A 114 -12.39 19.55 -6.36
CA LYS A 114 -12.37 20.14 -5.02
C LYS A 114 -12.25 21.66 -5.10
N GLU A 115 -11.50 22.19 -6.08
CA GLU A 115 -11.42 23.65 -6.30
C GLU A 115 -12.78 24.29 -6.60
N GLU A 116 -13.64 23.61 -7.36
CA GLU A 116 -14.98 24.10 -7.76
C GLU A 116 -15.97 24.13 -6.59
N ILE A 117 -15.73 23.33 -5.55
CA ILE A 117 -16.52 23.28 -4.32
C ILE A 117 -15.75 23.80 -3.10
N ALA A 118 -14.57 24.40 -3.30
CA ALA A 118 -13.67 24.78 -2.22
C ALA A 118 -14.32 25.75 -1.23
N ALA A 119 -15.17 26.66 -1.74
CA ALA A 119 -15.96 27.57 -0.90
C ALA A 119 -16.96 26.87 0.05
N GLN A 120 -17.30 25.61 -0.22
CA GLN A 120 -18.21 24.79 0.60
C GLN A 120 -17.44 23.87 1.56
N LEU A 121 -16.14 23.67 1.33
CA LEU A 121 -15.27 22.85 2.15
C LEU A 121 -14.62 23.72 3.25
N PRO A 122 -14.45 23.18 4.45
CA PRO A 122 -13.76 23.89 5.52
C PRO A 122 -12.29 24.12 5.20
N ALA A 123 -11.69 25.13 5.83
CA ALA A 123 -10.26 25.34 5.78
C ALA A 123 -9.52 24.11 6.36
N LEU A 124 -8.58 23.55 5.60
CA LEU A 124 -7.77 22.41 6.01
C LEU A 124 -6.37 22.89 6.39
N THR A 125 -5.99 22.70 7.65
CA THR A 125 -4.65 23.02 8.15
C THR A 125 -3.90 21.71 8.39
N ARG A 126 -2.67 21.59 7.89
CA ARG A 126 -1.82 20.41 8.12
C ARG A 126 -0.60 20.80 8.95
N GLN A 127 -0.31 20.01 9.97
CA GLN A 127 0.83 20.19 10.86
C GLN A 127 1.58 18.87 10.98
N GLN A 128 2.90 18.94 11.05
CA GLN A 128 3.76 17.79 11.32
C GLN A 128 4.43 17.98 12.67
N ARG A 129 4.38 16.95 13.52
CA ARG A 129 5.12 16.87 14.78
C ARG A 129 6.07 15.70 14.70
N THR A 130 7.34 15.98 14.88
CA THR A 130 8.41 14.99 14.72
C THR A 130 8.75 14.37 16.06
N THR A 131 8.85 13.04 16.12
CA THR A 131 9.18 12.28 17.33
C THR A 131 10.47 11.49 17.13
N PRO A 132 11.37 11.44 18.13
CA PRO A 132 12.61 10.69 17.99
C PRO A 132 12.35 9.17 17.89
N LEU A 133 13.18 8.46 17.13
CA LEU A 133 13.22 6.99 17.15
C LEU A 133 14.09 6.51 18.31
N LEU A 134 13.55 5.56 19.09
CA LEU A 134 14.35 4.82 20.07
C LEU A 134 15.46 4.01 19.37
N PRO A 135 16.58 3.70 20.05
CA PRO A 135 17.69 2.95 19.45
C PRO A 135 17.26 1.63 18.79
N GLU A 136 16.39 0.86 19.44
CA GLU A 136 15.88 -0.40 18.92
C GLU A 136 15.00 -0.20 17.68
N GLN A 137 14.09 0.77 17.71
CA GLN A 137 13.26 1.12 16.53
C GLN A 137 14.13 1.55 15.34
N ARG A 138 15.16 2.37 15.59
CA ARG A 138 16.10 2.81 14.56
C ARG A 138 16.83 1.61 13.95
N SER A 139 17.34 0.71 14.79
CA SER A 139 18.05 -0.49 14.32
C SER A 139 17.15 -1.39 13.48
N ARG A 140 15.91 -1.66 13.93
CA ARG A 140 14.95 -2.50 13.18
C ARG A 140 14.48 -1.84 11.89
N SER A 141 14.25 -0.53 11.90
CA SER A 141 13.92 0.22 10.69
C SER A 141 15.04 0.15 9.66
N GLN A 142 16.29 0.31 10.08
CA GLN A 142 17.46 0.19 9.21
C GLN A 142 17.65 -1.24 8.66
N GLU A 143 17.46 -2.27 9.49
CA GLU A 143 17.49 -3.68 9.07
C GLU A 143 16.43 -3.95 7.99
N ALA A 144 15.19 -3.52 8.21
CA ALA A 144 14.10 -3.68 7.26
C ALA A 144 14.34 -2.91 5.95
N LEU A 145 14.86 -1.66 6.02
CA LEU A 145 15.24 -0.86 4.86
C LEU A 145 16.40 -1.48 4.08
N GLY A 146 17.39 -2.07 4.76
CA GLY A 146 18.49 -2.80 4.12
C GLY A 146 18.02 -4.06 3.40
N ALA A 147 17.13 -4.84 4.02
CA ALA A 147 16.49 -5.98 3.38
C ALA A 147 15.65 -5.56 2.16
N LEU A 148 14.90 -4.47 2.28
CA LEU A 148 14.13 -3.88 1.18
C LEU A 148 15.04 -3.43 0.03
N ALA A 149 16.18 -2.82 0.34
CA ALA A 149 17.17 -2.42 -0.66
C ALA A 149 17.76 -3.61 -1.41
N LEU A 150 18.04 -4.73 -0.71
CA LEU A 150 18.52 -5.96 -1.32
C LEU A 150 17.50 -6.55 -2.30
N GLU A 151 16.22 -6.60 -1.90
CA GLU A 151 15.13 -7.02 -2.78
C GLU A 151 15.02 -6.14 -4.03
N LEU A 152 15.16 -4.81 -3.86
CA LEU A 152 15.11 -3.85 -4.96
C LEU A 152 16.28 -4.02 -5.94
N ARG A 153 17.48 -4.39 -5.48
CA ARG A 153 18.65 -4.69 -6.34
C ARG A 153 18.47 -5.98 -7.16
N GLY A 154 17.60 -6.88 -6.73
CA GLY A 154 17.26 -8.10 -7.46
C GLY A 154 16.76 -7.81 -8.89
N ARG A 155 17.11 -8.70 -9.84
CA ARG A 155 16.68 -8.58 -11.25
C ARG A 155 15.16 -8.66 -11.43
N THR A 156 14.49 -9.38 -10.53
CA THR A 156 13.02 -9.55 -10.47
C THR A 156 12.59 -9.50 -9.01
N PRO A 157 12.40 -8.30 -8.42
CA PRO A 157 11.99 -8.17 -7.04
C PRO A 157 10.65 -8.88 -6.81
N ALA A 158 10.55 -9.70 -5.77
CA ALA A 158 9.29 -10.30 -5.40
C ALA A 158 8.40 -9.22 -4.76
N GLY A 159 7.31 -8.83 -5.43
CA GLY A 159 6.49 -7.71 -5.00
C GLY A 159 5.83 -7.90 -3.62
N GLU A 160 5.47 -9.13 -3.26
CA GLU A 160 5.00 -9.46 -1.90
C GLU A 160 6.10 -9.25 -0.85
N ALA A 161 7.35 -9.60 -1.16
CA ALA A 161 8.48 -9.36 -0.27
C ALA A 161 8.75 -7.86 -0.11
N LEU A 162 8.68 -7.07 -1.19
CA LEU A 162 8.80 -5.61 -1.13
C LEU A 162 7.73 -4.99 -0.23
N ALA A 163 6.46 -5.40 -0.39
CA ALA A 163 5.36 -4.92 0.44
C ALA A 163 5.57 -5.28 1.91
N ALA A 164 5.98 -6.53 2.20
CA ALA A 164 6.24 -6.99 3.56
C ALA A 164 7.38 -6.21 4.24
N ARG A 165 8.50 -5.97 3.53
CA ARG A 165 9.63 -5.20 4.08
C ARG A 165 9.31 -3.72 4.28
N LEU A 166 8.52 -3.13 3.38
CA LEU A 166 8.02 -1.77 3.57
C LEU A 166 7.11 -1.68 4.81
N ALA A 167 6.23 -2.67 5.01
CA ALA A 167 5.37 -2.74 6.18
C ALA A 167 6.19 -2.91 7.47
N GLU A 168 7.22 -3.76 7.47
CA GLU A 168 8.15 -3.96 8.59
C GLU A 168 8.89 -2.66 8.96
N ALA A 169 9.43 -1.96 7.97
CA ALA A 169 10.09 -0.67 8.18
C ALA A 169 9.14 0.38 8.78
N ARG A 170 7.87 0.38 8.36
CA ARG A 170 6.84 1.29 8.88
C ARG A 170 6.40 0.93 10.29
N ALA A 171 6.22 -0.37 10.58
CA ALA A 171 5.91 -0.85 11.93
C ALA A 171 7.00 -0.46 12.94
N ALA A 172 8.28 -0.56 12.55
CA ALA A 172 9.39 -0.13 13.38
C ALA A 172 9.34 1.36 13.74
N CYS A 173 8.95 2.23 12.79
CA CYS A 173 8.76 3.65 13.04
C CYS A 173 7.49 3.98 13.84
N ALA A 174 6.46 3.14 13.75
CA ALA A 174 5.18 3.39 14.40
C ALA A 174 5.26 3.19 15.91
N ASP A 175 5.71 2.03 16.39
CA ASP A 175 5.75 1.76 17.82
C ASP A 175 6.60 0.51 18.15
N PRO A 176 7.38 0.50 19.25
CA PRO A 176 8.19 -0.66 19.62
C PRO A 176 7.39 -1.94 19.93
N SER A 177 6.14 -1.83 20.41
CA SER A 177 5.31 -3.01 20.68
C SER A 177 5.01 -3.83 19.42
N LEU A 178 5.10 -3.21 18.24
CA LEU A 178 4.93 -3.92 16.97
C LEU A 178 6.13 -4.81 16.61
N LEU A 179 7.27 -4.60 17.28
CA LEU A 179 8.50 -5.37 17.10
C LEU A 179 8.61 -6.49 18.15
N SER A 180 8.07 -6.23 19.35
CA SER A 180 8.09 -7.12 20.50
C SER A 180 6.71 -7.11 21.19
N PRO A 181 5.73 -7.88 20.69
CA PRO A 181 4.33 -7.81 21.11
C PRO A 181 4.06 -8.22 22.57
N ASP A 182 5.04 -8.79 23.27
CA ASP A 182 4.89 -9.26 24.65
C ASP A 182 5.18 -8.18 25.72
N ASP A 183 5.62 -6.97 25.33
CA ASP A 183 5.94 -5.89 26.27
C ASP A 183 5.07 -4.65 26.04
N GLU A 184 3.94 -4.59 26.74
CA GLU A 184 3.04 -3.44 26.71
C GLU A 184 3.63 -2.19 27.41
N THR A 185 4.69 -2.35 28.20
CA THR A 185 5.32 -1.27 28.99
C THR A 185 6.40 -0.51 28.25
N VAL A 186 6.74 -0.92 27.03
CA VAL A 186 7.80 -0.27 26.24
C VAL A 186 7.48 1.21 26.01
N ALA A 187 8.47 2.07 26.20
CA ALA A 187 8.35 3.50 25.91
C ALA A 187 7.91 3.74 24.45
N SER A 188 7.12 4.79 24.20
CA SER A 188 6.67 5.10 22.84
C SER A 188 6.66 6.61 22.62
N PRO A 189 7.69 7.16 21.96
CA PRO A 189 7.80 8.60 21.73
C PRO A 189 6.59 9.21 21.02
N LYS A 190 5.93 8.44 20.14
CA LYS A 190 4.71 8.88 19.45
C LYS A 190 3.50 8.92 20.36
N LEU A 191 3.36 7.96 21.27
CA LEU A 191 2.25 7.99 22.22
C LEU A 191 2.47 9.07 23.29
N ASP A 192 3.72 9.33 23.68
CA ASP A 192 4.07 10.46 24.55
C ASP A 192 3.70 11.81 23.89
N GLU A 193 4.04 11.99 22.61
CA GLU A 193 3.65 13.18 21.84
C GLU A 193 2.13 13.27 21.61
N LEU A 194 1.44 12.14 21.42
CA LEU A 194 -0.01 12.09 21.31
C LEU A 194 -0.68 12.60 22.60
N GLU A 195 -0.24 12.12 23.76
CA GLU A 195 -0.76 12.55 25.07
C GLU A 195 -0.62 14.08 25.21
N GLN A 196 0.57 14.61 24.96
CA GLN A 196 0.83 16.04 25.02
C GLN A 196 -0.06 16.84 24.05
N LEU A 197 -0.19 16.38 22.80
CA LEU A 197 -1.03 17.03 21.80
C LEU A 197 -2.50 17.05 22.22
N ILE A 198 -3.02 15.94 22.76
CA ILE A 198 -4.42 15.87 23.18
C ILE A 198 -4.66 16.75 24.40
N GLU A 199 -3.72 16.84 25.33
CA GLU A 199 -3.79 17.80 26.45
C GLU A 199 -3.81 19.25 25.96
N GLU A 200 -2.95 19.62 25.02
CA GLU A 200 -2.94 20.94 24.39
C GLU A 200 -4.29 21.26 23.71
N ILE A 201 -4.87 20.28 23.01
CA ILE A 201 -6.19 20.40 22.38
C ILE A 201 -7.28 20.57 23.45
N ALA A 202 -7.25 19.78 24.52
CA ALA A 202 -8.24 19.86 25.59
C ALA A 202 -8.23 21.22 26.31
N GLN A 203 -7.05 21.85 26.44
CA GLN A 203 -6.90 23.19 27.01
C GLN A 203 -7.54 24.31 26.15
N GLN A 204 -7.64 24.11 24.83
CA GLN A 204 -8.26 25.08 23.92
C GLN A 204 -9.80 25.07 24.01
N GLY A 205 -10.37 24.00 24.58
CA GLY A 205 -11.81 23.85 24.77
C GLY A 205 -12.35 22.52 24.23
N PRO A 206 -13.69 22.40 24.09
CA PRO A 206 -14.33 21.17 23.67
C PRO A 206 -14.05 20.88 22.19
N HIS A 207 -13.21 19.87 21.94
CA HIS A 207 -12.85 19.41 20.61
C HIS A 207 -13.21 17.94 20.41
N ARG A 208 -13.53 17.61 19.16
CA ARG A 208 -13.69 16.21 18.72
C ARG A 208 -12.47 15.84 17.91
N VAL A 209 -11.82 14.75 18.30
CA VAL A 209 -10.56 14.30 17.73
C VAL A 209 -10.72 12.89 17.17
N LEU A 210 -10.30 12.70 15.93
CA LEU A 210 -10.10 11.36 15.37
C LEU A 210 -8.62 11.05 15.36
N VAL A 211 -8.23 9.90 15.88
CA VAL A 211 -6.86 9.40 15.84
C VAL A 211 -6.82 8.23 14.85
N PHE A 212 -5.93 8.30 13.87
CA PHE A 212 -5.79 7.27 12.85
C PHE A 212 -4.48 6.52 13.04
N GLY A 213 -4.54 5.20 12.89
CA GLY A 213 -3.39 4.31 12.94
C GLY A 213 -3.58 3.11 12.03
N GLU A 214 -2.53 2.64 11.39
CA GLU A 214 -2.61 1.41 10.57
C GLU A 214 -2.72 0.15 11.43
N HIS A 215 -2.04 0.14 12.57
CA HIS A 215 -1.95 -1.02 13.46
C HIS A 215 -2.95 -0.91 14.62
N GLY A 216 -3.74 -1.96 14.84
CA GLY A 216 -4.69 -1.98 15.97
C GLY A 216 -4.01 -1.98 17.34
N GLU A 217 -2.79 -2.52 17.44
CA GLU A 217 -1.98 -2.58 18.67
C GLU A 217 -1.71 -1.19 19.24
N ILE A 218 -1.08 -0.31 18.43
CA ILE A 218 -0.74 1.06 18.86
C ILE A 218 -2.00 1.88 19.19
N LEU A 219 -3.12 1.64 18.50
CA LEU A 219 -4.39 2.29 18.83
C LEU A 219 -4.95 1.85 20.18
N ARG A 220 -4.83 0.56 20.54
CA ARG A 220 -5.20 0.08 21.88
C ARG A 220 -4.32 0.71 22.97
N ARG A 221 -3.00 0.76 22.73
CA ARG A 221 -2.06 1.41 23.66
C ARG A 221 -2.34 2.91 23.82
N ALA A 222 -2.63 3.60 22.72
CA ALA A 222 -3.04 5.00 22.71
C ALA A 222 -4.32 5.21 23.53
N ALA A 223 -5.33 4.35 23.34
CA ALA A 223 -6.58 4.45 24.09
C ALA A 223 -6.34 4.28 25.60
N ALA A 224 -5.61 3.24 26.01
CA ALA A 224 -5.29 3.00 27.42
C ALA A 224 -4.50 4.16 28.06
N ARG A 225 -3.63 4.82 27.30
CA ARG A 225 -2.91 6.03 27.72
C ARG A 225 -3.83 7.23 27.92
N LEU A 226 -4.71 7.50 26.95
CA LEU A 226 -5.68 8.59 27.03
C LEU A 226 -6.73 8.38 28.14
N GLU A 227 -7.15 7.14 28.38
CA GLU A 227 -8.05 6.78 29.49
C GLU A 227 -7.44 7.07 30.86
N ARG A 228 -6.12 6.88 31.03
CA ARG A 228 -5.41 7.24 32.26
C ARG A 228 -5.37 8.75 32.51
N LEU A 229 -5.51 9.56 31.45
CA LEU A 229 -5.66 11.02 31.53
C LEU A 229 -7.11 11.45 31.80
N GLY A 230 -8.02 10.50 32.02
CA GLY A 230 -9.45 10.77 32.24
C GLY A 230 -10.23 11.05 30.95
N LEU A 231 -9.63 10.83 29.78
CA LEU A 231 -10.28 11.07 28.49
C LEU A 231 -11.07 9.84 28.04
N THR A 232 -12.18 10.06 27.35
CA THR A 232 -12.91 8.96 26.71
C THR A 232 -12.26 8.65 25.36
N ALA A 233 -11.61 7.48 25.28
CA ALA A 233 -10.96 6.97 24.08
C ALA A 233 -11.66 5.69 23.60
N ILE A 234 -12.04 5.62 22.33
CA ILE A 234 -12.76 4.46 21.77
C ILE A 234 -12.00 3.94 20.57
N VAL A 235 -11.59 2.67 20.62
CA VAL A 235 -10.94 1.99 19.49
C VAL A 235 -11.99 1.32 18.62
N ALA A 236 -12.14 1.77 17.38
CA ALA A 236 -12.96 1.11 16.37
C ALA A 236 -12.05 0.38 15.38
N ASP A 237 -11.77 -0.90 15.67
CA ASP A 237 -11.05 -1.77 14.73
C ASP A 237 -12.00 -2.33 13.64
N ARG A 238 -13.24 -2.67 14.03
CA ARG A 238 -14.24 -3.38 13.21
C ARG A 238 -15.70 -3.04 13.50
N SER A 239 -16.05 -2.50 14.68
CA SER A 239 -17.43 -2.20 15.09
C SER A 239 -17.85 -0.77 14.73
N LEU A 240 -18.49 -0.64 13.55
CA LEU A 240 -18.98 0.61 12.98
C LEU A 240 -20.08 1.30 13.82
N GLU A 241 -20.94 0.50 14.44
CA GLU A 241 -22.11 0.97 15.19
C GLU A 241 -21.72 1.60 16.54
N GLU A 242 -20.68 1.07 17.19
CA GLU A 242 -20.30 1.51 18.53
C GLU A 242 -19.59 2.86 18.51
N ALA A 243 -18.69 3.08 17.53
CA ALA A 243 -18.06 4.37 17.29
C ALA A 243 -19.09 5.45 16.92
N ARG A 244 -20.04 5.12 16.02
CA ARG A 244 -21.13 6.03 15.65
C ARG A 244 -22.04 6.33 16.83
N ARG A 245 -22.46 5.32 17.60
CA ARG A 245 -23.34 5.50 18.76
C ARG A 245 -22.71 6.44 19.77
N HIS A 246 -21.43 6.31 20.09
CA HIS A 246 -20.77 7.17 21.07
C HIS A 246 -20.58 8.61 20.59
N LEU A 247 -20.18 8.82 19.33
CA LEU A 247 -20.07 10.16 18.74
C LEU A 247 -21.41 10.88 18.62
N MET A 248 -22.50 10.13 18.44
CA MET A 248 -23.86 10.67 18.35
C MET A 248 -24.54 10.83 19.71
N ALA A 249 -24.31 9.90 20.65
CA ALA A 249 -24.97 9.87 21.96
C ALA A 249 -24.39 10.88 22.93
N ARG A 250 -23.10 11.20 22.84
CA ARG A 250 -22.49 12.22 23.70
C ARG A 250 -22.50 13.58 23.03
N ARG A 251 -23.40 14.46 23.51
CA ARG A 251 -23.11 15.89 23.48
C ARG A 251 -21.81 16.08 24.26
N VAL A 252 -20.82 16.74 23.68
CA VAL A 252 -19.65 17.19 24.44
C VAL A 252 -20.20 18.23 25.42
N THR A 253 -20.59 17.78 26.60
CA THR A 253 -21.21 18.60 27.65
C THR A 253 -20.13 19.00 28.62
N GLY A 254 -19.67 20.24 28.52
CA GLY A 254 -18.81 20.84 29.53
C GLY A 254 -17.40 21.18 29.05
N HIS A 255 -16.84 22.18 29.72
CA HIS A 255 -15.53 22.76 29.48
C HIS A 255 -14.43 21.84 30.05
N ALA A 256 -14.01 20.78 29.34
CA ALA A 256 -12.69 20.11 29.50
C ALA A 256 -12.54 18.75 28.77
N GLU A 257 -13.58 18.19 28.12
CA GLU A 257 -13.46 16.84 27.56
C GLU A 257 -13.20 16.84 26.05
N ALA A 258 -12.01 16.41 25.64
CA ALA A 258 -11.75 15.99 24.27
C ALA A 258 -12.33 14.57 24.07
N LEU A 259 -13.25 14.41 23.12
CA LEU A 259 -13.75 13.09 22.73
C LEU A 259 -12.84 12.52 21.64
N VAL A 260 -12.21 11.38 21.92
CA VAL A 260 -11.25 10.75 21.03
C VAL A 260 -11.78 9.44 20.47
N VAL A 261 -11.82 9.32 19.14
CA VAL A 261 -12.12 8.05 18.47
C VAL A 261 -10.93 7.61 17.64
N LEU A 262 -10.48 6.39 17.90
CA LEU A 262 -9.29 5.77 17.32
C LEU A 262 -9.72 4.79 16.24
N LEU A 263 -9.19 4.97 15.02
CA LEU A 263 -9.67 4.28 13.83
C LEU A 263 -8.52 3.65 13.07
N THR A 264 -8.70 2.38 12.68
CA THR A 264 -7.84 1.76 11.68
C THR A 264 -8.19 2.23 10.28
N ASP A 265 -7.25 2.12 9.34
CA ASP A 265 -7.55 2.39 7.92
C ASP A 265 -8.64 1.50 7.36
N ALA A 266 -8.66 0.24 7.80
CA ALA A 266 -9.71 -0.70 7.42
C ALA A 266 -11.10 -0.22 7.87
N ALA A 267 -11.20 0.44 9.03
CA ALA A 267 -12.43 1.02 9.53
C ALA A 267 -12.83 2.28 8.72
N CYS A 268 -11.86 3.08 8.27
CA CYS A 268 -12.10 4.35 7.56
C CYS A 268 -12.90 4.17 6.26
N ALA A 269 -12.74 3.03 5.55
CA ALA A 269 -13.36 2.79 4.26
C ALA A 269 -14.91 2.76 4.28
N ARG A 270 -15.56 2.71 5.46
CA ARG A 270 -17.03 2.66 5.58
C ARG A 270 -17.61 3.60 6.64
N LEU A 271 -16.77 4.46 7.22
CA LEU A 271 -17.14 5.32 8.34
C LEU A 271 -17.47 6.73 7.85
N GLU A 272 -18.72 7.13 8.05
CA GLU A 272 -19.10 8.54 8.07
C GLU A 272 -19.46 8.92 9.50
N LEU A 273 -18.67 9.82 10.09
CA LEU A 273 -18.83 10.34 11.45
C LEU A 273 -19.33 11.80 11.43
N PRO A 274 -19.84 12.34 12.55
CA PRO A 274 -20.13 13.77 12.66
C PRO A 274 -18.89 14.63 12.38
N ALA A 275 -19.10 15.91 12.11
CA ALA A 275 -18.02 16.89 11.97
C ALA A 275 -17.06 16.85 13.17
N VAL A 276 -15.77 16.85 12.88
CA VAL A 276 -14.68 16.88 13.88
C VAL A 276 -13.75 18.06 13.63
N THR A 277 -13.00 18.45 14.67
CA THR A 277 -12.09 19.61 14.61
C THR A 277 -10.64 19.21 14.35
N TYR A 278 -10.24 18.02 14.82
CA TYR A 278 -8.88 17.52 14.69
C TYR A 278 -8.85 16.10 14.15
N HIS A 279 -7.91 15.86 13.24
CA HIS A 279 -7.42 14.54 12.87
C HIS A 279 -5.97 14.43 13.36
N VAL A 280 -5.64 13.35 14.05
CA VAL A 280 -4.27 13.03 14.47
C VAL A 280 -3.88 11.71 13.81
N HIS A 281 -2.75 11.69 13.13
CA HIS A 281 -2.24 10.51 12.43
C HIS A 281 -1.03 9.98 13.19
N LEU A 282 -1.12 8.77 13.75
CA LEU A 282 0.00 8.10 14.43
C LEU A 282 1.06 7.57 13.45
N ASP A 283 0.68 7.42 12.17
CA ASP A 283 1.56 7.03 11.07
C ASP A 283 1.28 7.90 9.85
N VAL A 284 2.29 8.01 8.98
CA VAL A 284 2.15 8.70 7.71
C VAL A 284 1.47 7.77 6.70
N PRO A 285 0.37 8.21 6.04
CA PRO A 285 -0.25 7.45 4.97
C PRO A 285 0.73 7.16 3.83
N LEU A 286 0.63 5.99 3.21
CA LEU A 286 1.43 5.56 2.06
C LEU A 286 1.21 6.44 0.82
N GLY A 287 0.05 7.08 0.72
CA GLY A 287 -0.32 7.84 -0.45
C GLY A 287 -1.54 8.75 -0.27
N PRO A 288 -1.84 9.55 -1.30
CA PRO A 288 -2.92 10.53 -1.27
C PRO A 288 -4.31 9.90 -1.18
N GLY A 289 -4.49 8.68 -1.68
CA GLY A 289 -5.78 7.96 -1.62
C GLY A 289 -6.12 7.59 -0.18
N GLN A 290 -5.17 6.99 0.54
CA GLN A 290 -5.32 6.65 1.95
C GLN A 290 -5.53 7.90 2.81
N LEU A 291 -4.76 8.96 2.58
CA LEU A 291 -4.96 10.24 3.27
C LEU A 291 -6.37 10.79 3.02
N ALA A 292 -6.81 10.84 1.76
CA ALA A 292 -8.14 11.35 1.43
C ALA A 292 -9.26 10.53 2.09
N ARG A 293 -9.10 9.21 2.20
CA ARG A 293 -10.05 8.33 2.92
C ARG A 293 -10.10 8.69 4.42
N ARG A 294 -8.95 8.86 5.08
CA ARG A 294 -8.89 9.32 6.48
C ARG A 294 -9.55 10.70 6.65
N THR A 295 -9.20 11.67 5.79
CA THR A 295 -9.78 13.03 5.82
C THR A 295 -11.31 13.01 5.67
N ALA A 296 -11.87 12.13 4.83
CA ALA A 296 -13.31 12.11 4.54
C ALA A 296 -14.19 11.67 5.73
N VAL A 297 -13.63 10.91 6.69
CA VAL A 297 -14.39 10.31 7.80
C VAL A 297 -15.14 11.37 8.62
N GLY A 298 -14.46 12.45 9.00
CA GLY A 298 -14.98 13.51 9.87
C GLY A 298 -15.13 14.90 9.21
N LEU A 299 -14.80 15.03 7.92
CA LEU A 299 -14.90 16.31 7.19
C LEU A 299 -16.32 16.55 6.69
N ARG A 300 -16.97 17.63 7.12
CA ARG A 300 -18.32 17.99 6.65
C ARG A 300 -18.37 19.40 6.05
N PRO A 301 -19.21 19.62 5.01
CA PRO A 301 -19.47 20.96 4.50
C PRO A 301 -19.98 21.89 5.61
N GLY A 302 -19.54 23.15 5.59
CA GLY A 302 -19.99 24.18 6.55
C GLY A 302 -19.35 24.15 7.94
N GLN A 303 -18.42 23.23 8.23
CA GLN A 303 -17.61 23.32 9.46
C GLN A 303 -16.56 24.45 9.34
N ARG A 304 -16.09 24.99 10.47
CA ARG A 304 -15.18 26.15 10.47
C ARG A 304 -13.77 25.82 9.95
N GLY A 305 -13.30 24.61 10.22
CA GLY A 305 -11.95 24.16 9.86
C GLY A 305 -11.72 22.73 10.30
N LEU A 306 -10.68 22.11 9.74
CA LEU A 306 -10.14 20.82 10.17
C LEU A 306 -8.63 20.94 10.27
N THR A 307 -8.06 20.58 11.41
CA THR A 307 -6.60 20.50 11.59
C THR A 307 -6.16 19.03 11.55
N GLU A 308 -5.30 18.68 10.60
CA GLU A 308 -4.65 17.37 10.53
C GLU A 308 -3.24 17.48 11.10
N VAL A 309 -2.94 16.70 12.14
CA VAL A 309 -1.63 16.63 12.77
C VAL A 309 -1.03 15.26 12.48
N PHE A 310 0.18 15.22 11.92
CA PHE A 310 0.90 13.98 11.60
C PHE A 310 2.04 13.80 12.59
N LEU A 311 2.02 12.69 13.34
CA LEU A 311 3.12 12.28 14.22
C LEU A 311 4.11 11.45 13.38
N CYS A 312 5.25 12.04 13.06
CA CYS A 312 6.24 11.47 12.16
C CYS A 312 7.51 11.11 12.92
N ALA A 313 8.03 9.90 12.71
CA ALA A 313 9.36 9.56 13.20
C ALA A 313 10.46 10.46 12.59
N ASP A 314 11.43 10.88 13.41
CA ASP A 314 12.63 11.59 12.97
C ASP A 314 13.62 10.62 12.32
N GLY A 315 13.41 10.39 11.03
CA GLY A 315 14.17 9.44 10.22
C GLY A 315 13.40 8.17 9.87
N GLY A 316 14.07 7.29 9.12
CA GLY A 316 13.47 6.08 8.57
C GLY A 316 12.44 6.37 7.47
N VAL A 317 11.61 5.37 7.20
CA VAL A 317 10.66 5.35 6.08
C VAL A 317 9.58 6.43 6.17
N GLU A 318 9.15 6.78 7.39
CA GLU A 318 8.07 7.76 7.60
C GLU A 318 8.50 9.18 7.30
N ALA A 319 9.74 9.57 7.62
CA ALA A 319 10.26 10.89 7.30
C ALA A 319 10.27 11.12 5.78
N ALA A 320 10.69 10.11 5.01
CA ALA A 320 10.65 10.14 3.55
C ALA A 320 9.20 10.22 3.01
N LEU A 321 8.27 9.42 3.58
CA LEU A 321 6.84 9.50 3.23
C LEU A 321 6.25 10.88 3.54
N ALA A 322 6.55 11.45 4.70
CA ALA A 322 6.06 12.77 5.10
C ALA A 322 6.59 13.86 4.16
N ALA A 323 7.89 13.83 3.84
CA ALA A 323 8.48 14.76 2.88
C ALA A 323 7.80 14.70 1.51
N ALA A 324 7.46 13.50 1.05
CA ALA A 324 6.84 13.29 -0.24
C ALA A 324 5.33 13.62 -0.29
N LEU A 325 4.60 13.32 0.78
CA LEU A 325 3.14 13.47 0.86
C LEU A 325 2.69 14.83 1.39
N LEU A 326 3.41 15.39 2.37
CA LEU A 326 3.07 16.62 3.08
C LEU A 326 3.92 17.82 2.65
N GLY A 327 4.95 17.60 1.82
CA GLY A 327 5.82 18.65 1.30
C GLY A 327 5.10 19.72 0.46
N ARG A 328 5.80 20.83 0.19
CA ARG A 328 5.26 21.99 -0.57
C ARG A 328 4.73 21.63 -1.96
N VAL A 329 5.31 20.61 -2.59
CA VAL A 329 4.82 20.03 -3.85
C VAL A 329 4.59 18.54 -3.60
N PRO A 330 3.37 18.15 -3.13
CA PRO A 330 3.07 16.77 -2.85
C PRO A 330 3.17 15.95 -4.15
N ARG A 331 3.92 14.86 -4.11
CA ARG A 331 4.11 13.98 -5.27
C ARG A 331 3.04 12.90 -5.29
N PRO A 332 2.53 12.51 -6.47
CA PRO A 332 1.53 11.45 -6.56
C PRO A 332 2.16 10.09 -6.19
N HIS A 333 1.97 9.66 -4.94
CA HIS A 333 2.40 8.34 -4.42
C HIS A 333 1.35 7.24 -4.60
N GLU A 334 0.33 7.46 -5.42
CA GLU A 334 -0.77 6.53 -5.64
C GLU A 334 -0.31 5.17 -6.20
N ALA A 335 0.78 5.14 -7.00
CA ALA A 335 1.45 3.90 -7.41
C ALA A 335 1.95 3.07 -6.23
N LEU A 336 2.60 3.74 -5.28
CA LEU A 336 3.22 3.10 -4.14
C LEU A 336 2.13 2.53 -3.22
N GLU A 337 1.08 3.31 -2.95
CA GLU A 337 -0.08 2.87 -2.17
C GLU A 337 -0.73 1.60 -2.76
N GLN A 338 -1.02 1.61 -4.06
CA GLN A 338 -1.63 0.47 -4.76
C GLN A 338 -0.71 -0.75 -4.78
N ALA A 339 0.58 -0.55 -5.04
CA ALA A 339 1.56 -1.63 -5.10
C ALA A 339 1.78 -2.27 -3.73
N ALA A 340 1.90 -1.47 -2.67
CA ALA A 340 2.02 -1.96 -1.30
C ALA A 340 0.79 -2.76 -0.86
N THR A 341 -0.41 -2.37 -1.31
CA THR A 341 -1.65 -3.08 -0.98
C THR A 341 -1.83 -4.38 -1.79
N SER A 342 -1.44 -4.38 -3.07
CA SER A 342 -1.67 -5.50 -3.99
C SER A 342 -0.51 -6.49 -4.08
N GLY A 343 0.68 -6.12 -3.60
CA GLY A 343 1.92 -6.84 -3.86
C GLY A 343 2.43 -6.71 -5.31
N ALA A 344 1.76 -5.94 -6.17
CA ALA A 344 2.11 -5.79 -7.57
C ALA A 344 2.84 -4.47 -7.81
N PHE A 345 4.18 -4.52 -7.87
CA PHE A 345 5.02 -3.35 -8.13
C PHE A 345 5.31 -3.19 -9.63
N ASN A 346 4.77 -2.14 -10.23
CA ASN A 346 5.13 -1.71 -11.59
C ASN A 346 6.38 -0.81 -11.58
N GLY A 347 6.90 -0.45 -12.76
CA GLY A 347 8.12 0.36 -12.88
C GLY A 347 8.04 1.71 -12.15
N GLU A 348 6.87 2.34 -12.12
CA GLU A 348 6.67 3.61 -11.41
C GLU A 348 6.67 3.42 -9.88
N ALA A 349 5.97 2.40 -9.37
CA ALA A 349 5.97 2.06 -7.95
C ALA A 349 7.38 1.69 -7.46
N LEU A 350 8.15 0.94 -8.26
CA LEU A 350 9.55 0.61 -7.97
C LEU A 350 10.44 1.85 -7.92
N ALA A 351 10.26 2.78 -8.87
CA ALA A 351 11.03 4.03 -8.89
C ALA A 351 10.73 4.91 -7.66
N LEU A 352 9.46 4.99 -7.26
CA LEU A 352 9.05 5.71 -6.05
C LEU A 352 9.60 5.03 -4.78
N LEU A 353 9.50 3.70 -4.70
CA LEU A 353 10.01 2.93 -3.57
C LEU A 353 11.53 3.06 -3.44
N ARG A 354 12.29 3.00 -4.54
CA ARG A 354 13.75 3.22 -4.54
C ARG A 354 14.12 4.60 -4.00
N ARG A 355 13.44 5.66 -4.46
CA ARG A 355 13.68 7.01 -3.94
C ARG A 355 13.39 7.12 -2.46
N LEU A 356 12.29 6.52 -2.01
CA LEU A 356 11.91 6.51 -0.61
C LEU A 356 13.00 5.83 0.24
N VAL A 357 13.48 4.67 -0.20
CA VAL A 357 14.55 3.93 0.48
C VAL A 357 15.85 4.74 0.52
N ASP A 358 16.23 5.41 -0.57
CA ASP A 358 17.42 6.26 -0.63
C ASP A 358 17.30 7.51 0.27
N GLU A 359 16.12 8.14 0.32
CA GLU A 359 15.86 9.26 1.24
C GLU A 359 15.88 8.80 2.72
N ALA A 360 15.38 7.60 3.01
CA ALA A 360 15.31 7.06 4.36
C ALA A 360 16.66 6.51 4.87
N LEU A 361 17.49 5.97 3.96
CA LEU A 361 18.79 5.40 4.26
C LEU A 361 19.77 5.67 3.08
N PRO A 362 20.37 6.87 3.02
CA PRO A 362 21.21 7.28 1.89
C PRO A 362 22.35 6.31 1.60
N GLY A 363 22.56 6.01 0.32
CA GLY A 363 23.64 5.14 -0.15
C GLY A 363 23.34 3.63 -0.05
N VAL A 364 22.23 3.22 0.57
CA VAL A 364 21.89 1.79 0.71
C VAL A 364 21.58 1.09 -0.61
N LEU A 365 21.30 1.85 -1.68
CA LEU A 365 21.03 1.31 -3.02
C LEU A 365 22.24 1.34 -3.94
N GLU A 366 23.34 2.00 -3.57
CA GLU A 366 24.58 2.02 -4.34
C GLU A 366 25.18 0.61 -4.36
N ASP A 367 25.52 0.05 -5.52
CA ASP A 367 26.20 -1.24 -5.56
C ASP A 367 27.51 -1.14 -4.78
N GLU A 368 27.78 -2.08 -3.87
CA GLU A 368 29.13 -2.21 -3.34
C GLU A 368 30.09 -2.36 -4.53
N PRO A 369 31.25 -1.68 -4.54
CA PRO A 369 32.24 -1.92 -5.57
C PRO A 369 32.55 -3.41 -5.55
N ASP A 370 32.41 -4.04 -6.72
CA ASP A 370 32.65 -5.45 -7.01
C ASP A 370 34.01 -5.86 -6.40
N GLU A 371 34.04 -6.29 -5.13
CA GLU A 371 35.24 -6.88 -4.54
C GLU A 371 35.39 -8.21 -5.26
N PRO A 372 36.43 -8.38 -6.10
CA PRO A 372 36.58 -9.60 -6.87
C PRO A 372 36.59 -10.77 -5.89
N PRO A 373 35.98 -11.92 -6.25
CA PRO A 373 35.85 -13.04 -5.35
C PRO A 373 37.23 -13.37 -4.78
N ARG A 374 37.37 -13.26 -3.45
CA ARG A 374 38.59 -13.65 -2.76
C ARG A 374 38.86 -15.11 -3.10
N THR A 375 39.82 -15.34 -4.00
CA THR A 375 40.36 -16.68 -4.24
C THR A 375 40.82 -17.22 -2.90
N PRO A 376 40.31 -18.39 -2.45
CA PRO A 376 40.84 -19.00 -1.25
C PRO A 376 42.34 -19.27 -1.47
N PRO A 377 43.20 -19.12 -0.45
CA PRO A 377 44.62 -19.37 -0.61
C PRO A 377 44.81 -20.84 -1.00
N VAL A 378 45.38 -21.05 -2.18
CA VAL A 378 45.81 -22.37 -2.63
C VAL A 378 46.95 -22.79 -1.71
N ALA A 379 46.69 -23.77 -0.84
CA ALA A 379 47.73 -24.41 -0.05
C ALA A 379 48.66 -25.18 -0.99
N HIS A 380 49.85 -24.62 -1.26
CA HIS A 380 50.92 -25.36 -1.92
C HIS A 380 51.42 -26.44 -0.96
N LEU A 381 50.96 -27.68 -1.13
CA LEU A 381 51.56 -28.85 -0.52
C LEU A 381 52.88 -29.17 -1.24
N SER A 382 53.98 -28.68 -0.67
CA SER A 382 55.34 -29.15 -1.00
C SER A 382 55.50 -30.60 -0.54
N LEU A 383 55.62 -31.53 -1.48
CA LEU A 383 56.07 -32.89 -1.22
C LEU A 383 57.57 -32.98 -1.56
N SER A 384 58.41 -33.14 -0.53
CA SER A 384 59.82 -33.51 -0.68
C SER A 384 59.96 -35.04 -0.89
N PRO A 385 60.97 -35.51 -1.65
CA PRO A 385 61.11 -36.92 -1.99
C PRO A 385 61.97 -37.70 -0.97
N THR A 386 61.56 -38.92 -0.64
CA THR A 386 62.41 -39.95 -0.03
C THR A 386 62.30 -41.24 -0.85
N PRO A 387 63.42 -41.93 -1.18
CA PRO A 387 63.41 -43.13 -2.04
C PRO A 387 63.55 -44.42 -1.16
N PRO A 388 63.65 -45.65 -1.71
CA PRO A 388 62.58 -46.64 -1.63
C PRO A 388 63.00 -47.92 -0.88
N THR A 389 62.10 -48.89 -0.72
CA THR A 389 62.46 -50.28 -0.39
C THR A 389 61.61 -51.25 -1.20
N VAL A 390 62.31 -52.16 -1.91
CA VAL A 390 61.80 -53.17 -2.84
C VAL A 390 61.68 -54.51 -2.13
N ALA A 391 60.65 -55.30 -2.43
CA ALA A 391 60.74 -56.77 -2.39
C ALA A 391 59.90 -57.39 -3.54
N PRO A 392 60.33 -58.51 -4.15
CA PRO A 392 59.89 -58.95 -5.49
C PRO A 392 59.00 -60.21 -5.46
N VAL A 393 58.14 -60.42 -6.48
CA VAL A 393 57.62 -61.75 -6.83
C VAL A 393 57.45 -61.93 -8.36
N VAL A 394 58.34 -62.77 -8.90
CA VAL A 394 58.29 -63.82 -9.95
C VAL A 394 57.13 -63.87 -10.99
N ALA A 395 57.52 -64.10 -12.24
CA ALA A 395 56.71 -64.28 -13.45
C ALA A 395 56.53 -65.76 -13.88
N ALA A 396 55.47 -66.06 -14.65
CA ALA A 396 55.43 -67.09 -15.71
C ALA A 396 54.19 -66.92 -16.64
N PRO A 397 54.21 -67.41 -17.90
CA PRO A 397 53.48 -66.85 -19.06
C PRO A 397 52.43 -67.81 -19.68
N ILE A 398 52.00 -67.52 -20.94
CA ILE A 398 51.35 -68.41 -21.97
C ILE A 398 49.81 -68.17 -22.11
N GLU A 399 49.13 -68.04 -23.26
CA GLU A 399 49.37 -68.18 -24.71
C GLU A 399 48.33 -67.39 -25.54
N ILE A 400 48.61 -67.19 -26.83
CA ILE A 400 47.75 -66.54 -27.84
C ILE A 400 47.15 -67.62 -28.76
N THR A 401 45.84 -67.60 -29.02
CA THR A 401 45.18 -67.99 -30.30
C THR A 401 43.76 -67.37 -30.26
N GLY A 402 43.15 -66.78 -31.29
CA GLY A 402 43.39 -66.78 -32.73
C GLY A 402 42.06 -67.06 -33.44
N ALA A 403 41.61 -66.11 -34.28
CA ALA A 403 40.57 -66.22 -35.34
C ALA A 403 39.08 -65.98 -35.00
N GLY A 404 38.63 -64.74 -35.26
CA GLY A 404 37.88 -64.44 -36.51
C GLY A 404 36.34 -64.42 -36.49
N PRO A 405 35.70 -63.65 -37.39
CA PRO A 405 34.48 -62.87 -37.09
C PRO A 405 33.24 -63.29 -37.90
N ALA A 406 32.04 -62.86 -37.48
CA ALA A 406 30.97 -62.41 -38.40
C ALA A 406 29.74 -61.88 -37.63
N ARG A 407 29.15 -60.82 -38.19
CA ARG A 407 27.98 -60.07 -37.72
C ARG A 407 26.76 -60.43 -38.62
N PRO A 408 25.58 -59.79 -38.46
CA PRO A 408 24.27 -60.32 -38.01
C PRO A 408 23.29 -60.59 -39.20
N PRO A 409 21.96 -60.85 -39.02
CA PRO A 409 20.95 -59.77 -38.83
C PRO A 409 19.68 -60.26 -38.04
N PRO A 410 18.47 -59.68 -38.18
CA PRO A 410 17.86 -58.74 -37.22
C PRO A 410 16.58 -59.25 -36.54
N ARG A 411 16.05 -58.39 -35.65
CA ARG A 411 14.88 -58.55 -34.77
C ARG A 411 13.55 -58.80 -35.50
N PRO A 412 12.59 -59.49 -34.85
CA PRO A 412 11.19 -59.48 -35.24
C PRO A 412 10.46 -58.19 -34.86
#